data_AF-A0A9W8TC90-F1
#
_entry.id   AF-A0A9W8TC90-F1
#
_cell.length_a   1.000
_cell.length_b   1.000
_cell.length_c   1.000
_cell.angle_alpha   90.00
_cell.angle_beta   90.00
_cell.angle_gamma   90.00
#
_symmetry.space_group_name_H-M   'P 1'
#
loop_
_entity.id
_entity.type
_entity.pdbx_description
1 polymer ?
#
loop_
_entity_poly.entity_id
_entity_poly.type
_entity_poly.pdbx_seq_one_letter_code
_entity_poly.pdbx_strand_id
1 'polypeptide(L)'
;MEKTPPHSQKLRDLFGELVSLYILKGNHLSQLNRLSLAAASKDASRQSDLINEIETGNLRESQALSHARNLAGGIKSDIIMLTNTTSMAEALGAEVIGPEFLVLALMLNLQSRPLEMAKMENARDYRDDGKMEVVETYQNYVAKLHIQANRRPQKRLFLDINAVQEELDALLVMGNCQWVVVNNFMRLIWPGSFHHLDQTRIDLYQIEDRYARSQMNKRATIDSDLLTLREKTTALKENVKQTVEVLEENHGKAIRVFTIVTLFFLPLESSGRLLCP
;
A
#
# COMPACT_ATOMS: atom_id res chain seq x y z
N MET A 1 -0.90 22.67 17.09
CA MET A 1 -0.05 23.22 16.01
C MET A 1 1.39 22.94 16.36
N GLU A 2 1.89 21.78 15.94
CA GLU A 2 3.26 21.34 16.22
C GLU A 2 4.21 22.16 15.33
N LYS A 3 5.01 23.04 15.94
CA LYS A 3 6.03 23.80 15.21
C LYS A 3 7.09 22.81 14.75
N THR A 4 7.15 22.53 13.45
CA THR A 4 8.21 21.73 12.86
C THR A 4 9.57 22.31 13.25
N PRO A 5 10.50 21.50 13.78
CA PRO A 5 11.79 22.00 14.23
C PRO A 5 12.53 22.66 13.06
N PRO A 6 13.26 23.77 13.27
CA PRO A 6 13.85 24.58 12.19
C PRO A 6 14.82 23.80 11.29
N HIS A 7 15.42 22.72 11.79
CA HIS A 7 16.30 21.80 11.05
C HIS A 7 15.54 20.97 10.00
N SER A 8 14.26 20.67 10.24
CA SER A 8 13.42 19.92 9.29
C SER A 8 13.11 20.70 8.02
N GLN A 9 13.11 22.03 8.09
CA GLN A 9 12.90 22.90 6.93
C GLN A 9 14.17 22.86 6.06
N LYS A 10 15.34 23.13 6.66
CA LYS A 10 16.64 23.09 5.97
C LYS A 10 16.93 21.72 5.35
N LEU A 11 16.59 20.61 6.03
CA LEU A 11 16.72 19.26 5.49
C LEU A 11 15.81 19.00 4.28
N ARG A 12 14.57 19.49 4.34
CA ARG A 12 13.63 19.41 3.20
C ARG A 12 14.12 20.24 2.02
N ASP A 13 14.65 21.44 2.29
CA ASP A 13 15.22 22.32 1.26
C ASP A 13 16.48 21.68 0.63
N LEU A 14 17.35 21.07 1.44
CA LEU A 14 18.51 20.30 0.94
C LEU A 14 18.07 19.12 0.06
N PHE A 15 17.06 18.37 0.47
CA PHE A 15 16.55 17.25 -0.30
C PHE A 15 15.95 17.72 -1.63
N GLY A 16 15.17 18.81 -1.60
CA GLY A 16 14.61 19.43 -2.80
C GLY A 16 15.69 19.90 -3.78
N GLU A 17 16.77 20.49 -3.26
CA GLU A 17 17.92 20.90 -4.07
C GLU A 17 18.68 19.71 -4.68
N LEU A 18 18.90 18.64 -3.91
CA LEU A 18 19.53 17.43 -4.42
C LEU A 18 18.72 16.78 -5.55
N VAL A 19 17.40 16.70 -5.40
CA VAL A 19 16.51 16.18 -6.45
C VAL A 19 16.56 17.07 -7.70
N SER A 20 16.53 18.39 -7.52
CA SER A 20 16.63 19.36 -8.62
C SER A 20 17.97 19.22 -9.37
N LEU A 21 19.04 18.93 -8.65
CA LEU A 21 20.38 18.68 -9.20
C LEU A 21 20.43 17.41 -10.04
N TYR A 22 19.82 16.32 -9.59
CA TYR A 22 19.70 15.09 -10.37
C TYR A 22 18.89 15.29 -11.65
N ILE A 23 17.81 16.07 -11.59
CA ILE A 23 17.01 16.43 -12.78
C ILE A 23 17.85 17.25 -13.76
N LEU A 24 18.58 18.25 -13.26
CA LEU A 24 19.43 19.11 -14.08
C LEU A 24 20.55 18.32 -14.77
N LYS A 25 21.16 17.37 -14.04
CA LYS A 25 22.17 16.45 -14.56
C LYS A 25 21.62 15.47 -15.59
N GLY A 26 20.39 14.98 -15.39
CA GLY A 26 19.69 14.17 -16.39
C GLY A 26 19.43 14.94 -17.69
N ASN A 27 19.01 16.20 -17.58
CA ASN A 27 18.83 17.09 -18.74
C ASN A 27 20.15 17.38 -19.46
N HIS A 28 21.23 17.61 -18.72
CA HIS A 28 22.56 17.84 -19.28
C HIS A 28 23.06 16.62 -20.07
N LEU A 29 22.93 15.40 -19.52
CA LEU A 29 23.27 14.16 -20.24
C LEU A 29 22.42 13.97 -21.51
N SER A 30 21.15 14.34 -21.47
CA SER A 30 20.27 14.32 -22.65
C SER A 30 20.72 15.31 -23.73
N GLN A 31 21.14 16.52 -23.34
CA GLN A 31 21.68 17.54 -24.26
C GLN A 31 23.02 17.12 -24.87
N LEU A 32 23.91 16.49 -24.09
CA LEU A 32 25.17 15.91 -24.61
C LEU A 32 24.91 14.80 -25.64
N ASN A 33 23.90 13.96 -25.41
CA ASN A 33 23.48 12.95 -26.38
C ASN A 33 22.88 13.56 -27.66
N ARG A 34 22.19 14.71 -27.56
CA ARG A 34 21.68 15.43 -28.74
C ARG A 34 22.81 16.12 -29.52
N LEU A 35 23.82 16.63 -28.83
CA LEU A 35 25.03 17.17 -29.47
C LEU A 35 25.83 16.11 -30.21
N SER A 36 25.98 14.90 -29.64
CA SER A 36 26.70 13.82 -30.32
C SER A 36 26.01 13.38 -31.61
N LEU A 37 24.67 13.40 -31.63
CA LEU A 37 23.85 13.15 -32.82
C LEU A 37 23.92 14.29 -33.85
N ALA A 38 23.91 15.55 -33.40
CA ALA A 38 24.02 16.72 -34.27
C ALA A 38 25.42 16.89 -34.89
N ALA A 39 26.48 16.50 -34.16
CA ALA A 39 27.84 16.47 -34.68
C ALA A 39 28.00 15.47 -35.84
N ALA A 40 27.18 14.41 -35.89
CA ALA A 40 27.13 13.49 -37.02
C ALA A 40 26.43 14.06 -38.26
N SER A 41 25.57 15.09 -38.12
CA SER A 41 24.74 15.65 -39.20
C SER A 41 25.27 16.92 -39.88
N LYS A 42 26.47 17.42 -39.53
CA LYS A 42 27.16 18.59 -40.13
C LYS A 42 26.42 19.95 -40.07
N ASP A 43 25.46 20.13 -39.17
CA ASP A 43 24.78 21.42 -38.97
C ASP A 43 25.54 22.32 -37.97
N ALA A 44 26.50 23.12 -38.44
CA ALA A 44 27.39 23.93 -37.60
C ALA A 44 26.66 24.98 -36.73
N SER A 45 25.55 25.56 -37.22
CA SER A 45 24.78 26.56 -36.45
C SER A 45 24.07 25.93 -35.24
N ARG A 46 23.44 24.75 -35.42
CA ARG A 46 22.75 24.04 -34.34
C ARG A 46 23.72 23.53 -33.28
N GLN A 47 24.94 23.18 -33.69
CA GLN A 47 25.99 22.74 -32.79
C GLN A 47 26.47 23.88 -31.87
N SER A 48 26.61 25.11 -32.39
CA SER A 48 27.01 26.27 -31.59
C SER A 48 25.96 26.64 -30.54
N ASP A 49 24.67 26.59 -30.89
CA ASP A 49 23.59 26.95 -29.95
C ASP A 49 23.49 25.93 -28.80
N LEU A 50 23.63 24.65 -29.11
CA LEU A 50 23.61 23.56 -28.14
C LEU A 50 24.84 23.58 -27.20
N ILE A 51 26.01 24.04 -27.67
CA ILE A 51 27.21 24.21 -26.84
C ILE A 51 27.00 25.33 -25.82
N ASN A 52 26.45 26.47 -26.24
CA ASN A 52 26.13 27.58 -25.33
C ASN A 52 25.10 27.18 -24.28
N GLU A 53 24.08 26.39 -24.67
CA GLU A 53 23.05 25.91 -23.74
C GLU A 53 23.65 24.97 -22.67
N ILE A 54 24.61 24.12 -23.05
CA ILE A 54 25.34 23.24 -22.12
C ILE A 54 26.25 24.01 -21.17
N GLU A 55 26.95 25.05 -21.65
CA GLU A 55 27.77 25.91 -20.78
C GLU A 55 26.92 26.63 -19.73
N THR A 56 25.74 27.13 -20.12
CA THR A 56 24.80 27.75 -19.17
C THR A 56 24.21 26.73 -18.18
N GLY A 57 24.00 25.48 -18.63
CA GLY A 57 23.59 24.36 -17.78
C GLY A 57 24.63 24.01 -16.72
N ASN A 58 25.91 23.93 -17.10
CA ASN A 58 27.03 23.65 -16.20
C ASN A 58 27.19 24.72 -15.11
N LEU A 59 27.00 25.99 -15.47
CA LEU A 59 27.05 27.08 -14.50
C LEU A 59 25.94 26.95 -13.44
N ARG A 60 24.72 26.60 -13.87
CA ARG A 60 23.58 26.35 -12.97
C ARG A 60 23.80 25.12 -12.08
N GLU A 61 24.37 24.04 -12.62
CA GLU A 61 24.73 22.85 -11.84
C GLU A 61 25.76 23.19 -10.76
N SER A 62 26.80 23.96 -11.08
CA SER A 62 27.81 24.38 -10.12
C SER A 62 27.24 25.30 -9.04
N GLN A 63 26.31 26.19 -9.40
CA GLN A 63 25.62 27.06 -8.44
C GLN A 63 24.75 26.24 -7.48
N ALA A 64 23.91 25.33 -8.00
CA ALA A 64 23.09 24.44 -7.19
C ALA A 64 23.94 23.53 -6.26
N LEU A 65 25.06 23.00 -6.77
CA LEU A 65 26.02 22.21 -5.96
C LEU A 65 26.61 23.02 -4.81
N SER A 66 26.99 24.28 -5.05
CA SER A 66 27.55 25.15 -4.01
C SER A 66 26.49 25.52 -2.97
N HIS A 67 25.26 25.78 -3.39
CA HIS A 67 24.14 26.05 -2.50
C HIS A 67 23.82 24.83 -1.62
N ALA A 68 23.73 23.63 -2.21
CA ALA A 68 23.53 22.38 -1.49
C ALA A 68 24.66 22.09 -0.50
N ARG A 69 25.93 22.36 -0.86
CA ARG A 69 27.08 22.23 0.06
C ARG A 69 26.98 23.18 1.24
N ASN A 70 26.58 24.42 1.01
CA ASN A 70 26.44 25.42 2.08
C ASN A 70 25.30 25.04 3.03
N LEU A 71 24.17 24.58 2.51
CA LEU A 71 23.05 24.06 3.31
C LEU A 71 23.46 22.83 4.11
N ALA A 72 24.17 21.88 3.51
CA ALA A 72 24.68 20.69 4.20
C ALA A 72 25.71 21.04 5.29
N GLY A 73 26.60 22.00 5.03
CA GLY A 73 27.56 22.51 6.01
C GLY A 73 26.87 23.19 7.20
N GLY A 74 25.83 24.00 6.92
CA GLY A 74 25.00 24.64 7.95
C GLY A 74 24.24 23.62 8.81
N ILE A 75 23.61 22.62 8.17
CA ILE A 75 22.91 21.54 8.89
C ILE A 75 23.89 20.74 9.75
N LYS A 76 25.08 20.42 9.23
CA LYS A 76 26.13 19.73 9.99
C LYS A 76 26.59 20.53 11.21
N SER A 77 26.84 21.83 11.04
CA SER A 77 27.20 22.73 12.14
C SER A 77 26.09 22.79 13.19
N ASP A 78 24.84 22.91 12.77
CA ASP A 78 23.70 22.99 13.67
C ASP A 78 23.52 21.68 14.48
N ILE A 79 23.72 20.51 13.84
CA ILE A 79 23.70 19.19 14.50
C ILE A 79 24.87 19.05 15.51
N ILE A 80 26.05 19.55 15.18
CA ILE A 80 27.22 19.52 16.08
C ILE A 80 27.02 20.47 17.27
N MET A 81 26.39 21.63 17.07
CA MET A 81 26.07 22.57 18.14
C MET A 81 24.97 22.03 19.07
N LEU A 82 24.00 21.30 18.53
CA LEU A 82 23.00 20.57 19.31
C LEU A 82 23.65 19.51 20.20
N THR A 83 24.61 18.75 19.68
CA THR A 83 25.29 17.68 20.44
C THR A 83 26.19 18.21 21.56
N ASN A 84 26.79 19.40 21.40
CA ASN A 84 27.66 19.99 22.43
C ASN A 84 26.92 20.77 23.51
N THR A 85 25.72 21.30 23.23
CA THR A 85 24.93 22.09 24.21
C THR A 85 24.04 21.24 25.12
N THR A 86 23.87 19.95 24.80
CA THR A 86 23.01 19.00 25.55
C THR A 86 23.73 18.15 26.59
N SER A 87 24.94 18.54 27.02
CA SER A 87 25.68 17.83 28.09
C SER A 87 24.94 17.76 29.45
N MET A 88 23.80 18.44 29.61
CA MET A 88 22.98 18.38 30.84
C MET A 88 21.51 17.96 30.62
N ALA A 89 21.14 17.48 29.43
CA ALA A 89 19.81 16.92 29.19
C ALA A 89 19.97 15.53 28.59
N GLU A 90 20.24 14.56 29.46
CA GLU A 90 20.00 13.15 29.19
C GLU A 90 18.62 12.98 28.52
N ALA A 91 18.57 12.19 27.44
CA ALA A 91 17.37 11.60 26.80
C ALA A 91 16.79 12.19 25.49
N LEU A 92 17.39 13.20 24.84
CA LEU A 92 16.99 13.55 23.45
C LEU A 92 18.18 13.85 22.54
N GLY A 93 19.21 13.00 22.61
CA GLY A 93 20.17 12.91 21.51
C GLY A 93 19.40 12.52 20.26
N ALA A 94 19.59 13.26 19.17
CA ALA A 94 19.35 12.72 17.84
C ALA A 94 20.32 11.54 17.67
N GLU A 95 19.89 10.38 18.19
CA GLU A 95 20.60 9.12 18.18
C GLU A 95 20.95 8.84 16.73
N VAL A 96 22.23 8.67 16.42
CA VAL A 96 22.71 8.52 15.05
C VAL A 96 22.02 7.29 14.46
N ILE A 97 20.98 7.52 13.69
CA ILE A 97 20.18 6.45 13.10
C ILE A 97 21.04 5.77 12.04
N GLY A 98 21.35 4.49 12.25
CA GLY A 98 22.09 3.67 11.30
C GLY A 98 21.35 3.55 9.96
N PRO A 99 22.06 3.33 8.84
CA PRO A 99 21.43 3.01 7.56
C PRO A 99 20.51 1.78 7.66
N GLU A 100 20.83 0.83 8.54
CA GLU A 100 20.03 -0.35 8.84
C GLU A 100 18.64 0.00 9.35
N PHE A 101 18.55 0.95 10.30
CA PHE A 101 17.27 1.45 10.79
C PHE A 101 16.48 2.16 9.68
N LEU A 102 17.14 2.95 8.83
CA LEU A 102 16.44 3.60 7.70
C LEU A 102 15.85 2.58 6.74
N VAL A 103 16.60 1.53 6.43
CA VAL A 103 16.11 0.42 5.59
C VAL A 103 14.95 -0.29 6.28
N LEU A 104 15.06 -0.60 7.58
CA LEU A 104 13.99 -1.20 8.37
C LEU A 104 12.73 -0.33 8.38
N ALA A 105 12.89 0.97 8.60
CA ALA A 105 11.81 1.93 8.59
C ALA A 105 11.16 2.01 7.20
N LEU A 106 11.94 2.06 6.11
CA LEU A 106 11.40 2.05 4.76
C LEU A 106 10.63 0.74 4.47
N MET A 107 11.20 -0.42 4.82
CA MET A 107 10.53 -1.71 4.65
C MET A 107 9.20 -1.76 5.40
N LEU A 108 9.18 -1.37 6.68
CA LEU A 108 7.98 -1.40 7.50
C LEU A 108 6.93 -0.35 7.09
N ASN A 109 7.36 0.85 6.68
CA ASN A 109 6.44 1.88 6.18
C ASN A 109 5.87 1.56 4.80
N LEU A 110 6.62 0.88 3.93
CA LEU A 110 6.11 0.41 2.64
C LEU A 110 5.05 -0.68 2.83
N GLN A 111 5.24 -1.56 3.82
CA GLN A 111 4.28 -2.62 4.13
C GLN A 111 2.98 -2.08 4.75
N SER A 112 3.05 -0.99 5.52
CA SER A 112 1.89 -0.39 6.19
C SER A 112 1.21 0.72 5.37
N ARG A 113 1.57 0.91 4.09
CA ARG A 113 0.91 1.91 3.26
C ARG A 113 -0.58 1.58 3.11
N PRO A 114 -1.49 2.48 3.53
CA PRO A 114 -2.90 2.32 3.24
C PRO A 114 -3.09 2.36 1.72
N LEU A 115 -3.97 1.51 1.20
CA LEU A 115 -4.35 1.57 -0.20
C LEU A 115 -5.07 2.91 -0.43
N GLU A 116 -4.46 3.79 -1.21
CA GLU A 116 -5.13 4.98 -1.72
C GLU A 116 -6.14 4.52 -2.78
N MET A 117 -7.36 4.22 -2.33
CA MET A 117 -8.45 3.89 -3.24
C MET A 117 -8.89 5.19 -3.92
N ALA A 118 -8.84 5.20 -5.26
CA ALA A 118 -9.37 6.29 -6.06
C ALA A 118 -10.80 6.59 -5.61
N LYS A 119 -11.09 7.85 -5.28
CA LYS A 119 -12.38 8.31 -4.75
C LYS A 119 -13.51 7.73 -5.59
N MET A 120 -14.20 6.73 -5.05
CA MET A 120 -15.41 6.19 -5.64
C MET A 120 -16.50 7.19 -5.28
N GLU A 121 -16.99 7.95 -6.28
CA GLU A 121 -17.81 9.16 -6.14
C GLU A 121 -19.10 9.03 -5.29
N ASN A 122 -19.45 7.82 -4.81
CA ASN A 122 -20.73 7.51 -4.18
C ASN A 122 -20.66 6.95 -2.74
N ALA A 123 -19.48 6.85 -2.12
CA ALA A 123 -19.38 6.38 -0.72
C ALA A 123 -19.25 7.58 0.24
N ARG A 124 -20.25 7.78 1.11
CA ARG A 124 -20.35 8.91 2.07
C ARG A 124 -19.39 8.82 3.27
N ASP A 125 -18.53 7.81 3.33
CA ASP A 125 -17.72 7.46 4.51
C ASP A 125 -16.20 7.64 4.31
N TYR A 126 -15.78 8.45 3.35
CA TYR A 126 -14.35 8.81 3.27
C TYR A 126 -13.97 9.65 4.49
N ARG A 127 -12.95 9.22 5.25
CA ARG A 127 -12.14 10.13 6.07
C ARG A 127 -11.67 11.29 5.18
N ASP A 128 -11.64 12.49 5.74
CA ASP A 128 -11.26 13.76 5.11
C ASP A 128 -9.94 13.69 4.29
N ASP A 129 -9.07 12.71 4.59
CA ASP A 129 -7.80 12.44 3.91
C ASP A 129 -7.85 11.47 2.70
N GLY A 130 -9.00 10.91 2.34
CA GLY A 130 -9.15 10.02 1.17
C GLY A 130 -8.43 8.66 1.27
N LYS A 131 -7.88 8.33 2.44
CA LYS A 131 -7.22 7.05 2.73
C LYS A 131 -8.18 6.17 3.52
N MET A 132 -8.57 5.04 2.95
CA MET A 132 -9.36 4.03 3.65
C MET A 132 -8.45 2.87 4.04
N GLU A 133 -8.59 2.41 5.28
CA GLU A 133 -7.84 1.26 5.74
C GLU A 133 -8.30 0.02 4.97
N VAL A 134 -7.35 -0.85 4.59
CA VAL A 134 -7.64 -2.04 3.77
C VAL A 134 -8.69 -2.90 4.46
N VAL A 135 -8.54 -3.11 5.77
CA VAL A 135 -9.46 -3.91 6.59
C VAL A 135 -10.88 -3.33 6.55
N GLU A 136 -11.04 -2.02 6.73
CA GLU A 136 -12.34 -1.34 6.71
C GLU A 136 -13.03 -1.49 5.35
N THR A 137 -12.27 -1.48 4.26
CA THR A 137 -12.78 -1.69 2.90
C THR A 137 -13.40 -3.06 2.74
N TYR A 138 -12.68 -4.11 3.14
CA TYR A 138 -13.20 -5.47 3.07
C TYR A 138 -14.34 -5.70 4.08
N GLN A 139 -14.30 -5.10 5.27
CA GLN A 139 -15.41 -5.16 6.22
C GLN A 139 -16.69 -4.60 5.63
N ASN A 140 -16.62 -3.42 5.00
CA ASN A 140 -17.75 -2.79 4.32
C ASN A 140 -18.26 -3.62 3.14
N TYR A 141 -17.35 -4.23 2.37
CA TYR A 141 -17.72 -5.11 1.27
C TYR A 141 -18.45 -6.37 1.77
N VAL A 142 -17.89 -7.06 2.77
CA VAL A 142 -18.52 -8.26 3.37
C VAL A 142 -19.87 -7.91 4.01
N ALA A 143 -20.00 -6.74 4.64
CA ALA A 143 -21.28 -6.27 5.18
C ALA A 143 -22.34 -6.08 4.08
N LYS A 144 -21.97 -5.48 2.94
CA LYS A 144 -22.86 -5.35 1.77
C LYS A 144 -23.27 -6.74 1.25
N LEU A 145 -22.32 -7.65 1.16
CA LEU A 145 -22.53 -9.02 0.70
C LEU A 145 -23.48 -9.78 1.62
N HIS A 146 -23.35 -9.58 2.94
CA HIS A 146 -24.24 -10.16 3.94
C HIS A 146 -25.67 -9.62 3.83
N ILE A 147 -25.85 -8.31 3.58
CA ILE A 147 -27.17 -7.73 3.34
C ILE A 147 -27.79 -8.30 2.06
N GLN A 148 -27.00 -8.46 1.01
CA GLN A 148 -27.44 -9.01 -0.27
C GLN A 148 -27.82 -10.51 -0.14
N ALA A 149 -27.04 -11.29 0.60
CA ALA A 149 -27.33 -12.68 0.94
C ALA A 149 -28.69 -12.84 1.61
N ASN A 150 -28.97 -12.01 2.61
CA ASN A 150 -30.23 -12.07 3.35
C ASN A 150 -31.44 -11.61 2.54
N ARG A 151 -31.25 -10.64 1.63
CA ARG A 151 -32.37 -10.11 0.82
C ARG A 151 -32.68 -10.94 -0.42
N ARG A 152 -31.63 -11.45 -1.09
CA ARG A 152 -31.73 -12.16 -2.38
C ARG A 152 -30.65 -13.24 -2.47
N PRO A 153 -30.87 -14.40 -1.85
CA PRO A 153 -29.97 -15.55 -2.00
C PRO A 153 -29.98 -16.01 -3.46
N GLN A 154 -28.84 -15.87 -4.14
CA GLN A 154 -28.68 -16.22 -5.55
C GLN A 154 -27.39 -17.00 -5.75
N LYS A 155 -27.38 -17.93 -6.73
CA LYS A 155 -26.19 -18.70 -7.08
C LYS A 155 -25.00 -17.82 -7.51
N ARG A 156 -25.26 -16.64 -8.09
CA ARG A 156 -24.21 -15.67 -8.46
C ARG A 156 -23.46 -15.10 -7.27
N LEU A 157 -24.14 -14.93 -6.13
CA LEU A 157 -23.54 -14.38 -4.92
C LEU A 157 -22.39 -15.25 -4.39
N PHE A 158 -22.40 -16.55 -4.68
CA PHE A 158 -21.28 -17.42 -4.36
C PHE A 158 -19.99 -17.07 -5.07
N LEU A 159 -20.08 -16.59 -6.32
CA LEU A 159 -18.90 -16.18 -7.07
C LEU A 159 -18.28 -14.94 -6.41
N ASP A 160 -19.12 -13.99 -6.02
CA ASP A 160 -18.67 -12.78 -5.31
C ASP A 160 -18.08 -13.11 -3.93
N ILE A 161 -18.71 -14.03 -3.17
CA ILE A 161 -18.18 -14.52 -1.89
C ILE A 161 -16.83 -15.21 -2.08
N ASN A 162 -16.70 -16.08 -3.09
CA ASN A 162 -15.43 -16.77 -3.37
C ASN A 162 -14.34 -15.80 -3.79
N ALA A 163 -14.65 -14.81 -4.63
CA ALA A 163 -13.68 -13.80 -5.04
C ALA A 163 -13.09 -13.06 -3.84
N VAL A 164 -13.94 -12.63 -2.89
CA VAL A 164 -13.47 -12.00 -1.65
C VAL A 164 -12.64 -12.96 -0.80
N GLN A 165 -13.02 -14.24 -0.71
CA GLN A 165 -12.21 -15.22 0.02
C GLN A 165 -10.82 -15.37 -0.59
N GLU A 166 -10.72 -15.45 -1.92
CA GLU A 166 -9.44 -15.53 -2.62
C GLU A 166 -8.59 -14.27 -2.42
N GLU A 167 -9.21 -13.10 -2.48
CA GLU A 167 -8.53 -11.82 -2.21
C GLU A 167 -8.01 -11.76 -0.75
N LEU A 168 -8.83 -12.14 0.23
CA LEU A 168 -8.41 -12.19 1.64
C LEU A 168 -7.27 -13.20 1.86
N ASP A 169 -7.33 -14.36 1.21
CA ASP A 169 -6.27 -15.37 1.28
C ASP A 169 -4.97 -14.86 0.65
N ALA A 170 -5.06 -14.17 -0.50
CA ALA A 170 -3.91 -13.55 -1.13
C ALA A 170 -3.28 -12.47 -0.22
N LEU A 171 -4.09 -11.66 0.46
CA LEU A 171 -3.60 -10.66 1.42
C LEU A 171 -2.89 -11.30 2.61
N LEU A 172 -3.43 -12.38 3.17
CA LEU A 172 -2.79 -13.12 4.26
C LEU A 172 -1.44 -13.73 3.83
N VAL A 173 -1.37 -14.30 2.62
CA VAL A 173 -0.12 -14.85 2.07
C VAL A 173 0.91 -13.75 1.84
N MET A 174 0.51 -12.63 1.21
CA MET A 174 1.37 -11.47 1.02
C MET A 174 1.87 -10.94 2.36
N GLY A 175 0.99 -10.94 3.37
CA GLY A 175 1.33 -10.53 4.71
C GLY A 175 2.43 -11.39 5.33
N ASN A 176 2.30 -12.71 5.21
CA ASN A 176 3.31 -13.66 5.67
C ASN A 176 4.65 -13.47 4.94
N CYS A 177 4.65 -13.29 3.62
CA CYS A 177 5.88 -13.04 2.85
C CYS A 177 6.60 -11.79 3.33
N GLN A 178 5.86 -10.70 3.55
CA GLN A 178 6.41 -9.45 4.06
C GLN A 178 7.01 -9.62 5.47
N TRP A 179 6.37 -10.43 6.33
CA TRP A 179 6.91 -10.76 7.66
C TRP A 179 8.22 -11.52 7.56
N VAL A 180 8.31 -12.53 6.69
CA VAL A 180 9.53 -13.31 6.46
C VAL A 180 10.70 -12.40 6.05
N VAL A 181 10.46 -11.43 5.18
CA VAL A 181 11.48 -10.47 4.74
C VAL A 181 12.00 -9.63 5.91
N VAL A 182 11.10 -9.08 6.72
CA VAL A 182 11.50 -8.28 7.90
C VAL A 182 12.23 -9.14 8.91
N ASN A 183 11.76 -10.36 9.18
CA ASN A 183 12.42 -11.27 10.11
C ASN A 183 13.83 -11.67 9.63
N ASN A 184 14.00 -11.93 8.34
CA ASN A 184 15.31 -12.18 7.75
C ASN A 184 16.22 -10.95 7.87
N PHE A 185 15.68 -9.75 7.64
CA PHE A 185 16.44 -8.51 7.84
C PHE A 185 16.84 -8.32 9.31
N MET A 186 15.92 -8.52 10.26
CA MET A 186 16.20 -8.46 11.70
C MET A 186 17.31 -9.46 12.12
N ARG A 187 17.35 -10.64 11.50
CA ARG A 187 18.43 -11.62 11.70
C ARG A 187 19.76 -11.18 11.11
N LEU A 188 19.77 -10.49 9.96
CA LEU A 188 21.00 -9.97 9.35
C LEU A 188 21.62 -8.86 10.18
N ILE A 189 20.78 -8.02 10.78
CA ILE A 189 21.22 -6.86 11.56
C ILE A 189 21.49 -7.21 13.04
N TRP A 190 21.30 -8.47 13.43
CA TRP A 190 21.52 -8.96 14.78
C TRP A 190 23.00 -8.77 15.20
N PRO A 191 23.32 -8.25 16.41
CA PRO A 191 24.70 -7.94 16.81
C PRO A 191 25.66 -9.14 16.73
N GLY A 192 25.20 -10.33 17.15
CA GLY A 192 25.94 -11.59 17.04
C GLY A 192 26.12 -12.16 15.62
N SER A 193 25.55 -11.56 14.58
CA SER A 193 25.81 -11.94 13.18
C SER A 193 27.07 -11.26 12.63
N PHE A 194 27.59 -10.23 13.32
CA PHE A 194 28.81 -9.54 12.94
C PHE A 194 30.03 -10.25 13.54
N HIS A 195 31.11 -10.30 12.77
CA HIS A 195 32.37 -10.90 13.24
C HIS A 195 33.06 -10.05 14.33
N HIS A 196 32.86 -8.73 14.29
CA HIS A 196 33.34 -7.78 15.30
C HIS A 196 32.14 -7.12 15.96
N LEU A 197 32.02 -7.29 17.28
CA LEU A 197 30.95 -6.70 18.07
C LEU A 197 31.36 -5.28 18.45
N ASP A 198 30.70 -4.28 17.88
CA ASP A 198 30.82 -2.89 18.32
C ASP A 198 29.71 -2.58 19.35
N GLN A 199 30.07 -1.95 20.46
CA GLN A 199 29.11 -1.59 21.51
C GLN A 199 28.02 -0.66 20.95
N THR A 200 28.40 0.22 20.02
CA THR A 200 27.46 1.12 19.34
C THR A 200 26.40 0.36 18.55
N ARG A 201 26.75 -0.79 17.95
CA ARG A 201 25.83 -1.63 17.17
C ARG A 201 24.76 -2.27 18.06
N ILE A 202 25.13 -2.65 19.28
CA ILE A 202 24.21 -3.23 20.27
C ILE A 202 23.15 -2.19 20.64
N ASP A 203 23.57 -0.96 20.93
CA ASP A 203 22.67 0.13 21.33
C ASP A 203 21.71 0.49 20.17
N LEU A 204 22.23 0.57 18.93
CA LEU A 204 21.39 0.78 17.74
C LEU A 204 20.38 -0.34 17.51
N TYR A 205 20.78 -1.60 17.71
CA TYR A 205 19.90 -2.76 17.54
C TYR A 205 18.72 -2.74 18.51
N GLN A 206 18.90 -2.23 19.73
CA GLN A 206 17.79 -2.12 20.69
C GLN A 206 16.68 -1.19 20.18
N ILE A 207 17.04 -0.10 19.51
CA ILE A 207 16.08 0.85 18.93
C ILE A 207 15.39 0.21 17.73
N GLU A 208 16.15 -0.47 16.86
CA GLU A 208 15.65 -1.20 15.69
C GLU A 208 14.66 -2.30 16.08
N ASP A 209 15.03 -3.14 17.06
CA ASP A 209 14.18 -4.21 17.58
C ASP A 209 12.90 -3.66 18.22
N ARG A 210 12.99 -2.58 19.01
CA ARG A 210 11.80 -1.93 19.58
C ARG A 210 10.88 -1.38 18.49
N TYR A 211 11.43 -0.74 17.47
CA TYR A 211 10.65 -0.22 16.35
C TYR A 211 10.00 -1.33 15.53
N ALA A 212 10.75 -2.37 15.19
CA ALA A 212 10.26 -3.56 14.48
C ALA A 212 9.11 -4.22 15.25
N ARG A 213 9.28 -4.48 16.56
CA ARG A 213 8.24 -5.08 17.41
C ARG A 213 6.97 -4.23 17.45
N SER A 214 7.10 -2.91 17.58
CA SER A 214 5.93 -2.01 17.59
C SER A 214 5.13 -2.12 16.29
N GLN A 215 5.80 -2.15 15.15
CA GLN A 215 5.14 -2.29 13.84
C GLN A 215 4.60 -3.71 13.62
N MET A 216 5.33 -4.74 14.06
CA MET A 216 4.87 -6.13 14.01
C MET A 216 3.60 -6.35 14.84
N ASN A 217 3.49 -5.72 16.01
CA ASN A 217 2.28 -5.81 16.82
C ASN A 217 1.06 -5.17 16.11
N LYS A 218 1.24 -4.00 15.49
CA LYS A 218 0.18 -3.36 14.70
C LYS A 218 -0.22 -4.20 13.49
N ARG A 219 0.74 -4.90 12.89
CA ARG A 219 0.45 -5.83 11.80
C ARG A 219 -0.30 -7.06 12.29
N ALA A 220 0.10 -7.63 13.43
CA ALA A 220 -0.55 -8.82 13.98
C ALA A 220 -2.04 -8.57 14.28
N THR A 221 -2.41 -7.35 14.70
CA THR A 221 -3.82 -6.98 14.85
C THR A 221 -4.56 -6.95 13.51
N ILE A 222 -3.94 -6.38 12.46
CA ILE A 222 -4.50 -6.35 11.11
C ILE A 222 -4.66 -7.77 10.54
N ASP A 223 -3.65 -8.62 10.67
CA ASP A 223 -3.69 -10.02 10.19
C ASP A 223 -4.77 -10.81 10.93
N SER A 224 -4.93 -10.58 12.24
CA SER A 224 -6.04 -11.13 13.03
C SER A 224 -7.39 -10.67 12.50
N ASP A 225 -7.57 -9.38 12.22
CA ASP A 225 -8.82 -8.85 11.68
C ASP A 225 -9.17 -9.45 10.31
N LEU A 226 -8.18 -9.59 9.42
CA LEU A 226 -8.34 -10.26 8.13
C LEU A 226 -8.75 -11.73 8.28
N LEU A 227 -8.15 -12.45 9.24
CA LEU A 227 -8.54 -13.82 9.57
C LEU A 227 -10.00 -13.90 10.04
N THR A 228 -10.42 -13.01 10.95
CA THR A 228 -11.82 -12.99 11.39
C THR A 228 -12.78 -12.70 10.23
N LEU A 229 -12.36 -11.86 9.27
CA LEU A 229 -13.17 -11.52 8.11
C LEU A 229 -13.29 -12.69 7.13
N ARG A 230 -12.20 -13.45 6.96
CA ARG A 230 -12.18 -14.71 6.20
C ARG A 230 -13.13 -15.74 6.81
N GLU A 231 -13.09 -15.91 8.13
CA GLU A 231 -14.00 -16.81 8.86
C GLU A 231 -15.46 -16.40 8.69
N LYS A 232 -15.78 -15.11 8.87
CA LYS A 232 -17.13 -14.56 8.63
C LYS A 232 -17.61 -14.83 7.21
N THR A 233 -16.74 -14.66 6.22
CA THR A 233 -17.07 -14.90 4.81
C THR A 233 -17.30 -16.40 4.54
N THR A 234 -16.57 -17.28 5.23
CA THR A 234 -16.77 -18.73 5.16
C THR A 234 -18.11 -19.15 5.76
N ALA A 235 -18.47 -18.61 6.91
CA ALA A 235 -19.79 -18.84 7.51
C ALA A 235 -20.91 -18.29 6.60
N LEU A 236 -20.72 -17.10 6.01
CA LEU A 236 -21.68 -16.52 5.06
C LEU A 236 -21.90 -17.41 3.84
N LYS A 237 -20.83 -17.98 3.28
CA LYS A 237 -20.90 -18.93 2.16
C LYS A 237 -21.78 -20.13 2.46
N GLU A 238 -21.58 -20.75 3.63
CA GLU A 238 -22.35 -21.93 4.04
C GLU A 238 -23.82 -21.57 4.29
N ASN A 239 -24.10 -20.43 4.92
CA ASN A 239 -25.46 -19.94 5.13
C ASN A 239 -26.20 -19.68 3.80
N VAL A 240 -25.53 -19.04 2.83
CA VAL A 240 -26.11 -18.79 1.50
C VAL A 240 -26.41 -20.10 0.78
N LYS A 241 -25.54 -21.12 0.93
CA LYS A 241 -25.75 -22.45 0.36
C LYS A 241 -26.99 -23.13 0.88
N GLN A 242 -27.12 -23.22 2.20
CA GLN A 242 -28.30 -23.82 2.81
C GLN A 242 -29.57 -23.07 2.41
N THR A 243 -29.52 -21.74 2.37
CA THR A 243 -30.68 -20.91 1.97
C THR A 243 -31.09 -21.14 0.52
N VAL A 244 -30.13 -21.22 -0.40
CA VAL A 244 -30.40 -21.51 -1.81
C VAL A 244 -30.95 -22.93 -1.98
N GLU A 245 -30.39 -23.92 -1.30
CA GLU A 245 -30.88 -25.31 -1.36
C GLU A 245 -32.33 -25.43 -0.88
N VAL A 246 -32.69 -24.77 0.23
CA VAL A 246 -34.07 -24.74 0.75
C VAL A 246 -35.03 -24.06 -0.22
N LEU A 247 -34.60 -22.96 -0.85
CA LEU A 247 -35.42 -22.28 -1.87
C LEU A 247 -35.65 -23.15 -3.11
N GLU A 248 -34.62 -23.84 -3.58
CA GLU A 248 -34.74 -24.77 -4.70
C GLU A 248 -35.64 -25.97 -4.36
N GLU A 249 -35.60 -26.48 -3.12
CA GLU A 249 -36.50 -27.52 -2.65
C GLU A 249 -37.97 -27.05 -2.65
N ASN A 250 -38.22 -25.83 -2.18
CA ASN A 250 -39.56 -25.22 -2.18
C ASN A 250 -40.10 -25.03 -3.61
N HIS A 251 -39.26 -24.56 -4.53
CA HIS A 251 -39.61 -24.50 -5.95
C HIS A 251 -39.90 -25.89 -6.52
N GLY A 252 -39.11 -26.91 -6.17
CA GLY A 252 -39.36 -28.29 -6.55
C GLY A 252 -40.72 -28.81 -6.07
N LYS A 253 -41.13 -28.48 -4.84
CA LYS A 253 -42.47 -28.80 -4.31
C LYS A 253 -43.57 -28.09 -5.09
N ALA A 254 -43.41 -26.79 -5.37
CA ALA A 254 -44.39 -26.02 -6.13
C ALA A 254 -44.57 -26.55 -7.55
N ILE A 255 -43.48 -26.92 -8.23
CA ILE A 255 -43.51 -27.55 -9.56
C ILE A 255 -44.29 -28.86 -9.51
N ARG A 256 -44.02 -29.74 -8.53
CA ARG A 256 -44.75 -31.00 -8.34
C ARG A 256 -46.25 -30.77 -8.13
N VAL A 257 -46.62 -29.83 -7.26
CA VAL A 257 -48.03 -29.47 -7.04
C VAL A 257 -48.66 -28.96 -8.33
N PHE A 258 -47.98 -28.06 -9.05
CA PHE A 258 -48.45 -27.56 -10.34
C PHE A 258 -48.65 -28.68 -11.36
N THR A 259 -47.68 -29.60 -11.48
CA THR A 259 -47.77 -30.74 -12.42
C THR A 259 -48.91 -31.68 -12.08
N ILE A 260 -49.12 -31.97 -10.79
CA ILE A 260 -50.25 -32.81 -10.35
C ILE A 260 -51.58 -32.14 -10.73
N VAL A 261 -51.73 -30.84 -10.42
CA VAL A 261 -52.90 -30.06 -10.82
C VAL A 261 -53.08 -30.09 -12.33
N THR A 262 -52.04 -29.85 -13.12
CA THR A 262 -52.16 -29.89 -14.60
C THR A 262 -52.52 -31.28 -15.11
N LEU A 263 -51.94 -32.36 -14.57
CA LEU A 263 -52.24 -33.73 -14.99
C LEU A 263 -53.70 -34.12 -14.77
N PHE A 264 -54.35 -33.62 -13.71
CA PHE A 264 -55.77 -33.91 -13.48
C PHE A 264 -56.69 -33.00 -14.30
N PHE A 265 -56.36 -31.71 -14.46
CA PHE A 265 -57.27 -30.76 -15.10
C PHE A 265 -57.10 -30.66 -16.63
N LEU A 266 -55.90 -30.86 -17.20
CA LEU A 266 -55.71 -30.84 -18.67
C LEU A 266 -56.58 -31.89 -19.40
N PRO A 267 -56.64 -33.16 -18.98
CA PRO A 267 -57.48 -34.16 -19.65
C PRO A 267 -58.98 -33.90 -19.49
N LEU A 268 -59.38 -33.30 -18.36
CA LEU A 268 -60.78 -32.95 -18.10
C LEU A 268 -61.24 -31.78 -18.99
N GLU A 269 -60.38 -30.81 -19.22
CA GLU A 269 -60.67 -29.70 -20.13
C GLU A 269 -60.75 -30.14 -21.60
N SER A 270 -59.91 -31.08 -22.05
CA SER A 270 -60.00 -31.64 -23.40
C SER A 270 -61.24 -32.53 -23.58
N SER A 271 -61.63 -33.28 -22.56
CA SER A 271 -62.83 -34.15 -22.60
C SER A 271 -64.12 -33.35 -22.52
N GLY A 272 -64.15 -32.25 -21.75
CA GLY A 272 -65.28 -31.32 -21.69
C GLY A 272 -65.51 -30.56 -23.00
N ARG A 273 -64.46 -30.29 -23.79
CA ARG A 273 -64.59 -29.70 -25.15
C ARG A 273 -65.06 -30.67 -26.22
N LEU A 274 -64.87 -31.98 -26.05
CA LEU A 274 -65.36 -33.00 -26.97
C LEU A 274 -66.84 -33.36 -26.75
N LEU A 275 -67.45 -32.87 -25.66
CA LEU A 275 -68.83 -33.18 -25.25
C LEU A 275 -69.80 -31.98 -25.30
N CYS A 276 -69.37 -30.80 -25.76
CA CYS A 276 -70.27 -29.72 -26.15
C CYS A 276 -70.37 -29.67 -27.68
N PRO A 277 -71.58 -29.82 -28.27
CA PRO A 277 -71.82 -29.73 -29.72
C PRO A 277 -71.63 -28.33 -30.30
#